data_AF-A0A3C1KPU8-F1
#
_entry.id   AF-A0A3C1KPU8-F1
#
_cell.length_a   1.000
_cell.length_b   1.000
_cell.length_c   1.000
_cell.angle_alpha   90.00
_cell.angle_beta   90.00
_cell.angle_gamma   90.00
#
_symmetry.space_group_name_H-M   'P 1'
#
loop_
_entity.id
_entity.type
_entity.pdbx_description
1 polymer ?
#
loop_
_entity_poly.entity_id
_entity_poly.type
_entity_poly.pdbx_seq_one_letter_code
_entity_poly.pdbx_strand_id
1 'polypeptide(L)'
;QDVAMSAMSLTAYSLGLAAFMLIKVLAPGYFARQDTATPVRFGIIAMAANMVLNLLFVLPLMFWFDAGHVGLALATSVAAYLNAGLLLRGLLRAGVMQLQPGWGAYAGRLLLATAAMVGALVLLSPPVE
;
A
#
# COMPACT_ATOMS: atom_id res chain seq x y z
N GLN A 1 -10.76 21.27 13.78
CA GLN A 1 -11.38 20.64 12.59
C GLN A 1 -10.36 20.33 11.49
N ASP A 2 -9.45 21.25 11.15
CA ASP A 2 -8.39 21.01 10.16
C ASP A 2 -7.40 19.89 10.57
N VAL A 3 -7.14 19.73 11.86
CA VAL A 3 -6.27 18.65 12.39
C VAL A 3 -6.87 17.26 12.14
N ALA A 4 -8.20 17.11 12.28
CA ALA A 4 -8.87 15.82 12.06
C ALA A 4 -8.93 15.44 10.58
N MET A 5 -9.17 16.41 9.69
CA MET A 5 -9.14 16.22 8.24
C MET A 5 -7.71 15.96 7.72
N SER A 6 -6.70 16.61 8.32
CA SER A 6 -5.29 16.37 8.01
C SER A 6 -4.84 14.98 8.49
N ALA A 7 -5.29 14.54 9.68
CA ALA A 7 -5.00 13.21 10.21
C ALA A 7 -5.61 12.08 9.37
N MET A 8 -6.85 12.25 8.87
CA MET A 8 -7.47 11.29 7.93
C MET A 8 -6.73 11.24 6.59
N SER A 9 -6.28 12.39 6.08
CA SER A 9 -5.48 12.43 4.84
C SER A 9 -4.12 11.74 5.02
N LEU A 10 -3.47 11.93 6.18
CA LEU A 10 -2.18 11.32 6.49
C LEU A 10 -2.29 9.79 6.63
N THR A 11 -3.35 9.31 7.28
CA THR A 11 -3.59 7.87 7.47
C THR A 11 -3.90 7.16 6.15
N ALA A 12 -4.69 7.78 5.27
CA ALA A 12 -4.91 7.29 3.91
C ALA A 12 -3.60 7.23 3.10
N TYR A 13 -2.73 8.25 3.22
CA TYR A 13 -1.42 8.26 2.57
C TYR A 13 -0.47 7.19 3.12
N SER A 14 -0.53 6.91 4.42
CA SER A 14 0.35 5.96 5.12
C SER A 14 0.18 4.54 4.59
N LEU A 15 -1.06 4.13 4.31
CA LEU A 15 -1.36 2.82 3.73
C LEU A 15 -0.80 2.70 2.31
N GLY A 16 -0.92 3.76 1.50
CA GLY A 16 -0.34 3.79 0.15
C GLY A 16 1.19 3.81 0.16
N LEU A 17 1.81 4.45 1.16
CA LEU A 17 3.26 4.64 1.25
C LEU A 17 4.01 3.30 1.23
N ALA A 18 3.53 2.29 1.95
CA ALA A 18 4.14 0.97 1.97
C ALA A 18 4.17 0.33 0.57
N ALA A 19 3.06 0.41 -0.17
CA ALA A 19 2.96 -0.09 -1.53
C ALA A 19 3.88 0.70 -2.50
N PHE A 20 3.92 2.03 -2.38
CA PHE A 20 4.82 2.87 -3.18
C PHE A 20 6.31 2.58 -2.91
N MET A 21 6.69 2.37 -1.65
CA MET A 21 8.05 1.96 -1.28
C MET A 21 8.39 0.61 -1.89
N LEU A 22 7.48 -0.38 -1.84
CA LEU A 22 7.68 -1.66 -2.49
C LEU A 22 7.94 -1.48 -3.99
N ILE A 23 7.07 -0.75 -4.69
CA ILE A 23 7.22 -0.51 -6.14
C ILE A 23 8.59 0.10 -6.46
N LYS A 24 9.05 1.08 -5.68
CA LYS A 24 10.36 1.71 -5.85
C LYS A 24 11.55 0.78 -5.60
N VAL A 25 11.42 -0.19 -4.69
CA VAL A 25 12.46 -1.20 -4.43
C VAL A 25 12.45 -2.30 -5.50
N LEU A 26 11.26 -2.66 -6.01
CA LEU A 26 11.08 -3.74 -6.99
C LEU A 26 11.40 -3.31 -8.44
N ALA A 27 11.10 -2.07 -8.83
CA ALA A 27 11.30 -1.59 -10.20
C ALA A 27 12.77 -1.62 -10.67
N PRO A 28 13.78 -1.22 -9.86
CA PRO A 28 15.19 -1.36 -10.22
C PRO A 28 15.61 -2.80 -10.52
N GLY A 29 14.95 -3.80 -9.92
CA GLY A 29 15.21 -5.21 -10.19
C GLY A 29 14.87 -5.64 -11.62
N TYR A 30 13.91 -4.97 -12.26
CA TYR A 30 13.59 -5.16 -13.67
C TYR A 30 14.57 -4.38 -14.57
N PHE A 31 14.89 -3.13 -14.21
CA PHE A 31 15.83 -2.31 -14.96
C PHE A 31 17.26 -2.85 -14.99
N ALA A 32 17.73 -3.43 -13.87
CA ALA A 32 19.02 -4.11 -13.81
C ALA A 32 19.13 -5.30 -14.80
N ARG A 33 17.98 -5.83 -15.25
CA ARG A 33 17.88 -6.92 -16.22
C ARG A 33 17.51 -6.45 -17.63
N GLN A 34 17.58 -5.14 -17.88
CA GLN A 34 17.19 -4.51 -19.14
C GLN A 34 15.70 -4.73 -19.50
N ASP A 35 14.87 -5.16 -18.55
CA ASP A 35 13.43 -5.30 -18.74
C ASP A 35 12.72 -4.02 -18.28
N THR A 36 12.54 -3.08 -19.21
CA THR A 36 11.84 -1.81 -18.94
C THR A 36 10.34 -1.91 -19.21
N ALA A 37 9.89 -2.93 -19.95
CA ALA A 37 8.52 -3.05 -20.43
C ALA A 37 7.58 -3.71 -19.40
N THR A 38 8.06 -4.75 -18.71
CA THR A 38 7.28 -5.47 -17.71
C THR A 38 6.79 -4.60 -16.55
N PRO A 39 7.64 -3.76 -15.89
CA PRO A 39 7.16 -2.89 -14.82
C PRO A 39 6.12 -1.87 -15.30
N VAL A 40 6.24 -1.36 -16.52
CA VAL A 40 5.25 -0.45 -17.11
C VAL A 40 3.92 -1.16 -17.36
N ARG A 41 3.94 -2.38 -17.90
CA ARG A 41 2.72 -3.20 -18.11
C ARG A 41 1.99 -3.46 -16.80
N PHE A 42 2.69 -3.82 -15.73
CA PHE A 42 2.08 -4.01 -14.41
C PHE A 42 1.52 -2.71 -13.84
N GLY A 43 2.21 -1.59 -14.05
CA GLY A 43 1.69 -0.26 -13.70
C GLY A 43 0.38 0.07 -14.40
N ILE A 44 0.27 -0.22 -15.70
CA ILE A 44 -0.97 -0.01 -16.47
C ILE A 44 -2.10 -0.90 -15.96
N ILE A 45 -1.83 -2.19 -15.70
CA ILE A 45 -2.83 -3.10 -15.12
C ILE A 45 -3.33 -2.59 -13.78
N ALA A 46 -2.43 -2.10 -12.92
CA ALA A 46 -2.80 -1.51 -11.64
C ALA A 46 -3.60 -0.21 -11.79
N MET A 47 -3.27 0.63 -12.77
CA MET A 47 -4.01 1.86 -13.05
C MET A 47 -5.44 1.56 -13.55
N ALA A 48 -5.58 0.57 -14.44
CA ALA A 48 -6.87 0.09 -14.92
C ALA A 48 -7.68 -0.54 -13.78
N ALA A 49 -7.04 -1.37 -12.94
CA ALA A 49 -7.66 -1.91 -11.74
C ALA A 49 -8.10 -0.79 -10.80
N ASN A 50 -7.28 0.25 -10.59
CA ASN A 50 -7.66 1.41 -9.78
C ASN A 50 -8.93 2.08 -10.31
N MET A 51 -9.01 2.32 -11.62
CA MET A 51 -10.20 2.93 -12.23
C MET A 51 -11.45 2.07 -12.05
N VAL A 52 -11.33 0.75 -12.26
CA VAL A 52 -12.45 -0.19 -12.07
C VAL A 52 -12.86 -0.26 -10.60
N LEU A 53 -11.90 -0.43 -9.68
CA LEU A 53 -12.13 -0.44 -8.24
C LEU A 53 -12.73 0.87 -7.75
N ASN A 54 -12.27 2.02 -8.26
CA ASN A 54 -12.85 3.30 -7.93
C ASN A 54 -14.32 3.34 -8.33
N LEU A 55 -14.66 2.94 -9.54
CA LEU A 55 -16.05 2.93 -10.00
C LEU A 55 -16.91 1.95 -9.17
N LEU A 56 -16.36 0.79 -8.84
CA LEU A 56 -17.05 -0.26 -8.08
C LEU A 56 -17.21 0.05 -6.59
N PHE A 57 -16.28 0.78 -5.98
CA PHE A 57 -16.33 1.14 -4.56
C PHE A 57 -17.00 2.50 -4.32
N VAL A 58 -16.73 3.52 -5.16
CA VAL A 58 -17.26 4.87 -4.98
C VAL A 58 -18.78 4.91 -5.18
N LEU A 59 -19.32 4.23 -6.19
CA LEU A 59 -20.76 4.22 -6.47
C LEU A 59 -21.61 3.65 -5.32
N PRO A 60 -21.32 2.46 -4.76
CA PRO A 60 -22.10 1.91 -3.66
C PRO A 60 -21.82 2.57 -2.30
N LEU A 61 -20.59 3.02 -2.00
CA LEU A 61 -20.30 3.71 -0.72
C LEU A 61 -20.90 5.12 -0.66
N MET A 62 -21.01 5.81 -1.81
CA MET A 62 -21.68 7.11 -1.88
C MET A 62 -23.18 7.00 -1.58
N PHE A 63 -23.82 5.89 -1.97
CA PHE A 63 -25.25 5.67 -1.78
C PHE A 63 -25.64 5.20 -0.37
N TRP A 64 -24.73 4.57 0.39
CA TRP A 64 -25.04 3.95 1.69
C TRP A 64 -24.42 4.62 2.92
N PHE A 65 -23.30 5.35 2.80
CA PHE A 65 -22.50 5.76 3.98
C PHE A 65 -22.01 7.21 4.01
N ASP A 66 -22.34 8.06 3.02
CA ASP A 66 -21.88 9.47 2.94
C ASP A 66 -20.33 9.63 3.02
N ALA A 67 -19.61 8.55 2.69
CA ALA A 67 -18.16 8.42 2.87
C ALA A 67 -17.41 8.17 1.55
N GLY A 68 -17.79 8.89 0.48
CA GLY A 68 -17.19 8.74 -0.85
C GLY A 68 -15.66 8.91 -0.88
N HIS A 69 -15.11 9.70 0.06
CA HIS A 69 -13.68 9.97 0.21
C HIS A 69 -12.90 8.73 0.69
N VAL A 70 -13.51 7.89 1.53
CA VAL A 70 -12.90 6.65 2.05
C VAL A 70 -12.85 5.58 0.96
N GLY A 71 -13.90 5.49 0.13
CA GLY A 71 -13.93 4.59 -1.03
C GLY A 71 -12.83 4.88 -2.04
N LEU A 72 -12.59 6.16 -2.34
CA LEU A 72 -11.52 6.60 -3.24
C LEU A 72 -10.12 6.22 -2.70
N ALA A 73 -9.89 6.45 -1.41
CA ALA A 73 -8.63 6.12 -0.75
C ALA A 73 -8.36 4.61 -0.75
N LEU A 74 -9.36 3.79 -0.40
CA LEU A 74 -9.25 2.33 -0.40
C LEU A 74 -8.98 1.78 -1.81
N ALA A 75 -9.68 2.25 -2.84
CA ALA A 75 -9.45 1.84 -4.22
C ALA A 75 -7.99 2.11 -4.64
N THR A 76 -7.48 3.30 -4.31
CA THR A 76 -6.11 3.70 -4.63
C THR A 76 -5.07 2.85 -3.89
N SER A 77 -5.28 2.58 -2.59
CA SER A 77 -4.40 1.71 -1.81
C SER A 77 -4.38 0.29 -2.36
N VAL A 78 -5.55 -0.30 -2.64
CA VAL A 78 -5.65 -1.67 -3.17
C VAL A 78 -4.98 -1.77 -4.54
N ALA A 79 -5.16 -0.78 -5.41
CA ALA A 79 -4.48 -0.73 -6.70
C ALA A 79 -2.95 -0.65 -6.57
N ALA A 80 -2.44 0.14 -5.61
CA ALA A 80 -1.02 0.21 -5.33
C ALA A 80 -0.46 -1.14 -4.84
N TYR A 81 -1.19 -1.83 -3.95
CA TYR A 81 -0.81 -3.18 -3.51
C TYR A 81 -0.86 -4.22 -4.64
N LEU A 82 -1.84 -4.10 -5.54
CA LEU A 82 -1.90 -4.93 -6.76
C LEU A 82 -0.65 -4.72 -7.63
N ASN A 83 -0.24 -3.48 -7.86
CA ASN A 83 0.98 -3.17 -8.62
C ASN A 83 2.22 -3.81 -7.97
N ALA A 84 2.40 -3.56 -6.68
CA ALA A 84 3.51 -4.11 -5.90
C ALA A 84 3.54 -5.65 -5.93
N GLY A 85 2.37 -6.28 -5.78
CA GLY A 85 2.22 -7.73 -5.82
C GLY A 85 2.52 -8.33 -7.19
N LEU A 86 2.10 -7.69 -8.28
CA LEU A 86 2.42 -8.10 -9.64
C LEU A 86 3.93 -8.03 -9.91
N LEU A 87 4.57 -6.93 -9.52
CA LEU A 87 6.04 -6.78 -9.60
C LEU A 87 6.76 -7.87 -8.82
N LEU A 88 6.33 -8.15 -7.59
CA LEU A 88 6.95 -9.17 -6.74
C LEU A 88 6.78 -10.56 -7.34
N ARG A 89 5.56 -10.90 -7.77
CA ARG A 89 5.27 -12.20 -8.39
C ARG A 89 6.04 -12.39 -9.69
N GLY A 90 6.24 -11.33 -10.48
CA GLY A 90 7.07 -11.39 -11.68
C GLY A 90 8.55 -11.66 -11.37
N LEU A 91 9.13 -11.02 -10.35
CA LEU A 91 10.51 -11.28 -9.92
C LEU A 91 10.69 -12.70 -9.38
N LEU A 92 9.73 -13.19 -8.60
CA LEU A 92 9.73 -14.54 -8.04
C LEU A 92 9.64 -15.60 -9.16
N ARG A 93 8.71 -15.42 -10.12
CA ARG A 93 8.61 -16.35 -11.27
C ARG A 93 9.83 -16.34 -12.16
N ALA A 94 10.48 -15.19 -12.30
CA ALA A 94 11.72 -15.08 -13.06
C ALA A 94 12.93 -15.74 -12.36
N GLY A 95 12.75 -16.27 -11.14
CA GLY A 95 13.81 -16.93 -10.36
C GLY A 95 14.90 -16.00 -9.86
N VAL A 96 14.71 -14.68 -10.01
CA VAL A 96 15.70 -13.65 -9.63
C VAL A 96 15.67 -13.40 -8.13
N MET A 97 14.49 -13.50 -7.53
CA MET A 97 14.29 -13.33 -6.09
C MET A 97 13.97 -14.67 -5.46
N GLN A 98 14.87 -15.16 -4.61
CA GLN A 98 14.60 -16.29 -3.75
C GLN A 98 14.20 -15.76 -2.37
N LEU A 99 12.97 -16.04 -1.96
CA LEU A 99 12.51 -15.72 -0.61
C LEU A 99 13.29 -16.59 0.37
N GLN A 100 14.21 -15.98 1.11
CA GLN A 100 14.92 -16.69 2.18
C GLN A 100 13.93 -17.13 3.26
N PRO A 101 14.15 -18.29 3.90
CA PRO A 101 13.37 -18.68 5.08
C PRO A 101 13.59 -17.65 6.20
N GLY A 102 12.52 -17.31 6.95
CA GLY A 102 12.60 -16.41 8.11
C GLY A 102 11.82 -15.09 7.99
N TRP A 103 11.26 -14.78 6.82
CA TRP A 103 10.43 -13.58 6.62
C TRP A 103 9.22 -13.52 7.57
N GLY A 104 8.60 -14.67 7.90
CA GLY A 104 7.48 -14.72 8.84
C GLY A 104 7.87 -14.30 10.27
N ALA A 105 9.00 -14.81 10.76
CA ALA A 105 9.51 -14.44 12.09
C ALA A 105 9.95 -12.97 12.15
N TYR A 106 10.57 -12.47 11.08
CA TYR A 106 10.91 -11.05 10.96
C TYR A 106 9.66 -10.16 10.93
N ALA A 107 8.64 -10.52 10.15
CA ALA A 107 7.37 -9.79 10.10
C ALA A 107 6.68 -9.77 11.47
N GLY A 108 6.67 -10.90 12.19
CA GLY A 108 6.13 -10.97 13.56
C GLY A 108 6.89 -10.07 14.55
N ARG A 109 8.22 -10.07 14.49
CA ARG A 109 9.07 -9.16 15.29
C ARG A 109 8.81 -7.69 14.95
N LEU A 110 8.68 -7.35 13.67
CA LEU A 110 8.41 -6.00 13.21
C LEU A 110 7.04 -5.53 13.72
N LEU A 111 5.99 -6.35 13.56
CA LEU A 111 4.65 -6.05 14.06
C LEU A 111 4.64 -5.82 15.57
N LEU A 112 5.32 -6.68 16.34
CA LEU A 112 5.45 -6.50 17.79
C LEU A 112 6.16 -5.20 18.16
N ALA A 113 7.27 -4.87 17.49
CA ALA A 113 8.01 -3.64 17.75
C ALA A 113 7.18 -2.39 17.41
N THR A 114 6.46 -2.40 16.27
CA THR A 114 5.58 -1.30 15.87
C THR A 114 4.40 -1.16 16.83
N ALA A 115 3.79 -2.27 17.27
CA ALA A 115 2.70 -2.25 18.23
C ALA A 115 3.16 -1.71 19.61
N ALA A 116 4.36 -2.10 20.07
CA ALA A 116 4.94 -1.57 21.29
C ALA A 116 5.20 -0.07 21.21
N MET A 117 5.73 0.42 20.08
CA MET A 117 5.92 1.85 19.84
C MET A 117 4.60 2.62 19.86
N VAL A 118 3.57 2.12 19.16
CA VAL A 118 2.23 2.73 19.15
C VAL A 118 1.64 2.75 20.56
N GLY A 119 1.77 1.64 21.31
CA GLY A 119 1.31 1.58 22.70
C GLY A 119 2.00 2.61 23.59
N ALA A 120 3.32 2.75 23.48
CA ALA A 120 4.08 3.75 24.23
C ALA A 120 3.67 5.18 23.85
N LEU A 121 3.45 5.46 22.56
CA LEU A 121 2.97 6.76 22.09
C LEU A 121 1.61 7.11 22.66
N VAL A 122 0.65 6.17 22.66
CA VAL A 122 -0.70 6.42 23.19
C VAL A 122 -0.68 6.66 24.71
N LEU A 123 0.22 5.98 25.44
CA LEU A 123 0.40 6.16 26.88
C LEU A 123 1.09 7.49 27.23
N LEU A 124 2.02 7.96 26.40
CA LEU A 124 2.83 9.15 26.64
C LEU A 124 2.28 10.42 25.96
N SER A 125 1.36 10.27 24.99
CA SER A 125 0.75 11.42 24.31
C SER A 125 -0.21 12.13 25.27
N PRO A 126 -0.01 13.42 25.56
CA PRO A 126 -0.98 14.19 26.33
C PRO A 126 -2.32 14.25 25.58
N PRO A 127 -3.46 14.32 26.29
CA PRO A 127 -4.76 14.51 25.65
C PRO A 127 -4.71 15.81 24.84
N VAL A 128 -4.96 15.69 23.54
CA VAL A 128 -4.96 16.82 22.62
C VAL A 128 -6.28 17.58 22.84
N GLU A 129 -6.20 18.72 23.53
CA GLU A 129 -7.29 19.71 23.62
C GLU A 129 -7.45 20.50 22.31
#